data_AF-A0A2E7SV43-F1
#
_entry.id   AF-A0A2E7SV43-F1
#
_cell.length_a   1.000
_cell.length_b   1.000
_cell.length_c   1.000
_cell.angle_alpha   90.00
_cell.angle_beta   90.00
_cell.angle_gamma   90.00
#
_symmetry.space_group_name_H-M   'P 1'
#
loop_
_entity.id
_entity.type
_entity.pdbx_description
1 polymer ?
#
loop_
_entity_poly.entity_id
_entity_poly.type
_entity_poly.pdbx_seq_one_letter_code
_entity_poly.pdbx_strand_id
1 'polypeptide(L)'
;YDLVAGTEAEAASSWHLAFQMIDVEMAGTTYSMPSLILGNVATAVYTDNSYNDLTEAPDQETLQSDAIDNSSVEYTGEHEVIHYDMATHTVTINEPERVFVIYAFATHNVYKVQFLEYQSGIIAFQFNEL
;
A
#
# COMPACT_ATOMS: atom_id res chain seq x y z
N TYR A 1 9.43 -0.96 5.06
CA TYR A 1 10.00 -1.71 3.93
C TYR A 1 10.54 -0.72 2.92
N ASP A 2 11.81 -0.88 2.58
CA ASP A 2 12.47 -0.11 1.54
C ASP A 2 12.41 -0.90 0.23
N LEU A 3 11.68 -0.38 -0.76
CA LEU A 3 11.55 -1.00 -2.08
C LEU A 3 12.85 -0.91 -2.90
N VAL A 4 13.73 0.04 -2.59
CA VAL A 4 15.04 0.18 -3.25
C VAL A 4 15.99 -0.91 -2.75
N ALA A 5 16.11 -1.06 -1.43
CA ALA A 5 16.97 -2.08 -0.82
C ALA A 5 16.36 -3.49 -0.90
N GLY A 6 15.04 -3.58 -1.04
CA GLY A 6 14.30 -4.84 -0.99
C GLY A 6 14.36 -5.51 0.39
N THR A 7 14.37 -4.70 1.46
CA THR A 7 14.45 -5.20 2.84
C THR A 7 13.61 -4.35 3.80
N GLU A 8 13.40 -4.89 5.01
CA GLU A 8 12.97 -4.07 6.14
C GLU A 8 13.97 -2.96 6.43
N ALA A 9 13.47 -1.85 6.96
CA ALA A 9 14.23 -0.63 7.19
C ALA A 9 13.76 0.00 8.51
N GLU A 10 14.68 0.66 9.21
CA GLU A 10 14.38 1.39 10.43
C GLU A 10 13.47 2.60 10.14
N ALA A 11 12.61 2.97 11.10
CA ALA A 11 11.64 4.05 10.90
C ALA A 11 12.28 5.42 10.54
N ALA A 12 13.51 5.67 11.02
CA ALA A 12 14.27 6.90 10.75
C ALA A 12 15.02 6.88 9.39
N SER A 13 14.99 5.76 8.67
CA SER A 13 15.65 5.60 7.37
C SER A 13 14.67 5.82 6.21
N SER A 14 15.13 5.61 4.97
CA SER A 14 14.24 5.65 3.81
C SER A 14 13.38 4.39 3.76
N TRP A 15 12.08 4.55 3.60
CA TRP A 15 11.12 3.47 3.43
C TRP A 15 9.95 3.95 2.60
N HIS A 16 9.24 3.01 1.99
CA HIS A 16 8.15 3.29 1.06
C HIS A 16 6.82 2.73 1.59
N LEU A 17 6.88 1.57 2.23
CA LEU A 17 5.72 0.90 2.83
C LEU A 17 5.99 0.69 4.32
N ALA A 18 5.00 0.93 5.17
CA ALA A 18 5.02 0.49 6.56
C ALA A 18 3.67 -0.14 6.90
N PHE A 19 3.70 -1.23 7.66
CA PHE A 19 2.49 -1.83 8.20
C PHE A 19 2.44 -1.48 9.68
N GLN A 20 1.40 -0.77 10.10
CA GLN A 20 1.26 -0.33 11.48
C GLN A 20 -0.18 -0.44 11.94
N MET A 21 -0.34 -0.44 13.26
CA MET A 21 -1.66 -0.25 13.86
C MET A 21 -1.91 1.26 13.99
N ILE A 22 -3.00 1.75 13.43
CA ILE A 22 -3.45 3.14 13.60
C ILE A 22 -4.62 3.20 14.56
N ASP A 23 -4.73 4.31 15.28
CA ASP A 23 -5.86 4.57 16.16
C ASP A 23 -7.03 5.15 15.35
N VAL A 24 -8.18 4.48 15.38
CA VAL A 24 -9.40 4.88 14.69
C VAL A 24 -10.53 5.05 15.70
N GLU A 25 -11.17 6.22 15.70
CA GLU A 25 -12.30 6.50 16.59
C GLU A 25 -13.62 6.10 15.93
N MET A 26 -14.36 5.20 16.58
CA MET A 26 -15.68 4.76 16.13
C MET A 26 -16.65 4.75 17.31
N ALA A 27 -17.78 5.42 17.15
CA ALA A 27 -18.83 5.53 18.18
C ALA A 27 -18.28 5.96 19.57
N GLY A 28 -17.29 6.85 19.59
CA GLY A 28 -16.67 7.38 20.82
C GLY A 28 -15.71 6.41 21.52
N THR A 29 -15.27 5.36 20.84
CA THR A 29 -14.21 4.45 21.32
C THR A 29 -13.07 4.40 20.31
N THR A 30 -11.83 4.43 20.80
CA THR A 30 -10.63 4.27 19.97
C THR A 30 -10.28 2.80 19.81
N TYR A 31 -10.10 2.37 18.56
CA TYR A 31 -9.68 1.02 18.18
C TYR A 31 -8.33 1.08 17.47
N SER A 32 -7.49 0.08 17.72
CA SER A 32 -6.22 -0.07 17.02
C SER A 32 -6.43 -0.97 15.80
N MET A 33 -6.30 -0.42 14.60
CA MET A 33 -6.61 -1.10 13.35
C MET A 33 -5.37 -1.30 12.49
N PRO A 34 -5.15 -2.50 11.90
CA PRO A 34 -4.02 -2.73 11.02
C PRO A 34 -4.17 -1.92 9.74
N SER A 35 -3.09 -1.30 9.28
CA SER A 35 -3.12 -0.45 8.10
C SER A 35 -1.79 -0.45 7.36
N LEU A 36 -1.87 -0.24 6.05
CA LEU A 36 -0.72 0.12 5.23
C LEU A 36 -0.53 1.64 5.33
N ILE A 37 0.72 2.06 5.50
CA ILE A 37 1.15 3.45 5.46
C ILE A 37 2.15 3.60 4.34
N LEU A 38 1.95 4.62 3.54
CA LEU A 38 2.86 4.98 2.47
C LEU A 38 3.82 6.06 2.97
N GLY A 39 5.08 5.92 2.59
CA GLY A 39 6.13 6.88 2.90
C GLY A 39 5.99 8.17 2.08
N ASN A 40 7.11 8.85 1.88
CA ASN A 40 7.16 10.00 0.99
C ASN A 40 7.20 9.55 -0.48
N VAL A 41 6.04 9.19 -1.01
CA VAL A 41 5.84 8.65 -2.36
C VAL A 41 4.57 9.22 -3.00
N ALA A 42 4.48 9.19 -4.33
CA ALA A 42 3.19 9.30 -5.03
C ALA A 42 2.71 7.90 -5.42
N THR A 43 1.41 7.66 -5.33
CA THR A 43 0.83 6.33 -5.56
C THR A 43 -0.37 6.44 -6.48
N ALA A 44 -0.48 5.54 -7.45
CA ALA A 44 -1.66 5.34 -8.26
C ALA A 44 -2.14 3.88 -8.12
N VAL A 45 -3.42 3.63 -8.34
CA VAL A 45 -4.05 2.31 -8.17
C VAL A 45 -4.67 1.86 -9.48
N TYR A 46 -4.25 0.70 -9.99
CA TYR A 46 -4.75 0.11 -11.22
C TYR A 46 -5.55 -1.16 -10.91
N THR A 47 -6.78 -1.22 -11.39
CA THR A 47 -7.70 -2.38 -11.26
C THR A 47 -7.82 -3.18 -12.55
N ASP A 48 -7.65 -2.53 -13.70
CA ASP A 48 -7.85 -3.14 -15.03
C ASP A 48 -6.58 -3.76 -15.61
N ASN A 49 -5.43 -3.56 -14.95
CA ASN A 49 -4.14 -4.10 -15.38
C ASN A 49 -3.67 -5.18 -14.41
N SER A 50 -3.32 -6.36 -14.93
CA SER A 50 -2.72 -7.39 -14.09
C SER A 50 -1.29 -7.00 -13.71
N TYR A 51 -0.82 -7.49 -12.56
CA TYR A 51 0.56 -7.27 -12.10
C TYR A 51 1.61 -7.68 -13.14
N ASN A 52 1.36 -8.76 -13.88
CA ASN A 52 2.29 -9.27 -14.88
C ASN A 52 2.28 -8.47 -16.19
N ASP A 53 1.12 -7.89 -16.54
CA ASP A 53 0.96 -7.14 -17.79
C ASP A 53 1.47 -5.70 -17.68
N LEU A 54 1.54 -5.15 -16.45
CA LEU A 54 2.16 -3.86 -16.22
C LEU A 54 3.68 -3.99 -16.25
N THR A 55 4.28 -3.84 -17.43
CA THR A 55 5.74 -4.01 -17.64
C THR A 55 6.51 -2.70 -17.79
N GLU A 56 5.82 -1.58 -17.94
CA GLU A 56 6.42 -0.26 -18.11
C GLU A 56 5.73 0.73 -17.17
N ALA A 57 6.48 1.70 -16.66
CA ALA A 57 5.93 2.79 -15.87
C ALA A 57 5.03 3.68 -16.73
N PRO A 58 3.86 4.11 -16.23
CA PRO A 58 3.11 5.20 -16.86
C PRO A 58 3.97 6.46 -16.88
N ASP A 59 3.70 7.36 -17.84
CA ASP A 59 4.40 8.64 -17.88
C ASP A 59 4.09 9.50 -16.63
N GLN A 60 4.95 10.48 -16.38
CA GLN A 60 4.89 11.28 -15.16
C GLN A 60 3.62 12.14 -15.08
N GLU A 61 2.99 12.48 -16.20
CA GLU A 61 1.74 13.24 -16.23
C GLU A 61 0.58 12.35 -15.79
N THR A 62 0.52 11.13 -16.33
CA THR A 62 -0.45 10.10 -15.97
C THR A 62 -0.32 9.73 -14.50
N LEU A 63 0.89 9.45 -14.00
CA LEU A 63 1.09 9.14 -12.58
C LEU A 63 0.65 10.27 -11.64
N GLN A 64 0.80 11.54 -12.05
CA GLN A 64 0.33 12.67 -11.26
C GLN A 64 -1.18 12.83 -11.32
N SER A 65 -1.78 12.61 -12.49
CA SER A 65 -3.24 12.66 -12.68
C SER A 65 -3.95 11.56 -11.90
N ASP A 66 -3.36 10.36 -11.88
CA ASP A 66 -3.93 9.17 -11.24
C ASP A 66 -3.53 9.04 -9.76
N ALA A 67 -2.78 10.01 -9.23
CA ALA A 67 -2.28 9.96 -7.87
C ALA A 67 -3.43 9.99 -6.85
N ILE A 68 -3.44 9.01 -5.96
CA ILE A 68 -4.36 8.93 -4.82
C ILE A 68 -3.79 9.70 -3.62
N ASP A 69 -4.67 10.06 -2.68
CA ASP A 69 -4.23 10.44 -1.35
C ASP A 69 -3.63 9.19 -0.67
N ASN A 70 -2.38 9.27 -0.23
CA ASN A 70 -1.71 8.14 0.41
C ASN A 70 -2.44 7.63 1.67
N SER A 71 -3.22 8.46 2.36
CA SER A 71 -4.05 8.03 3.50
C SER A 71 -5.24 7.16 3.08
N SER A 72 -5.62 7.16 1.80
CA SER A 72 -6.72 6.33 1.30
C SER A 72 -6.42 4.83 1.35
N VAL A 73 -5.16 4.40 1.51
CA VAL A 73 -4.80 2.98 1.66
C VAL A 73 -4.93 2.44 3.09
N GLU A 74 -5.17 3.35 4.04
CA GLU A 74 -5.34 3.04 5.46
C GLU A 74 -6.71 2.42 5.74
N TYR A 75 -6.90 1.88 6.95
CA TYR A 75 -8.17 1.32 7.37
C TYR A 75 -9.31 2.34 7.20
N THR A 76 -10.45 1.95 6.63
CA THR A 76 -11.58 2.79 6.18
C THR A 76 -11.34 3.76 5.01
N GLY A 77 -10.12 3.78 4.45
CA GLY A 77 -9.82 4.55 3.25
C GLY A 77 -10.45 3.95 1.99
N GLU A 78 -10.62 4.77 0.94
CA GLU A 78 -11.19 4.35 -0.36
C GLU A 78 -10.41 3.21 -1.01
N HIS A 79 -9.10 3.17 -0.81
CA HIS A 79 -8.18 2.16 -1.33
C HIS A 79 -7.60 1.28 -0.22
N GLU A 80 -8.32 1.11 0.90
CA GLU A 80 -7.91 0.29 2.05
C GLU A 80 -7.27 -1.02 1.57
N VAL A 81 -6.04 -1.29 2.02
CA VAL A 81 -5.32 -2.52 1.64
C VAL A 81 -5.58 -3.66 2.61
N ILE A 82 -5.64 -3.34 3.91
CA ILE A 82 -5.86 -4.33 4.96
C ILE A 82 -7.24 -4.08 5.56
N HIS A 83 -8.18 -4.97 5.27
CA HIS A 83 -9.51 -4.92 5.85
C HIS A 83 -9.55 -5.73 7.14
N TYR A 84 -10.10 -5.15 8.19
CA TYR A 84 -10.43 -5.85 9.43
C TYR A 84 -11.94 -5.84 9.67
N ASP A 85 -12.56 -7.01 9.63
CA ASP A 85 -13.97 -7.18 9.94
C ASP A 85 -14.14 -7.35 11.45
N MET A 86 -14.71 -6.34 12.10
CA MET A 86 -14.97 -6.34 13.55
C MET A 86 -16.03 -7.36 13.98
N ALA A 87 -16.94 -7.79 13.10
CA ALA A 87 -17.99 -8.73 13.42
C ALA A 87 -17.47 -10.18 13.43
N THR A 88 -16.57 -10.49 12.49
CA THR A 88 -15.97 -11.84 12.37
C THR A 88 -14.59 -11.94 12.99
N HIS A 89 -14.00 -10.82 13.40
CA HIS A 89 -12.61 -10.71 13.88
C HIS A 89 -11.60 -11.28 12.87
N THR A 90 -11.80 -10.99 11.58
CA THR A 90 -10.94 -11.47 10.50
C THR A 90 -10.19 -10.32 9.83
N VAL A 91 -8.98 -10.60 9.36
CA VAL A 91 -8.17 -9.65 8.59
C VAL A 91 -7.94 -10.23 7.20
N THR A 92 -8.15 -9.44 6.16
CA THR A 92 -7.96 -9.82 4.76
C THR A 92 -7.25 -8.73 3.98
N ILE A 93 -6.58 -9.10 2.88
CA ILE A 93 -6.18 -8.12 1.87
C ILE A 93 -7.41 -7.80 1.02
N ASN A 94 -7.74 -6.52 0.93
CA ASN A 94 -8.88 -6.04 0.16
C ASN A 94 -8.49 -5.87 -1.31
N GLU A 95 -9.29 -6.43 -2.22
CA GLU A 95 -9.08 -6.40 -3.68
C GLU A 95 -7.63 -6.76 -4.07
N PRO A 96 -7.18 -8.02 -3.81
CA PRO A 96 -5.78 -8.45 -3.99
C PRO A 96 -5.32 -8.41 -5.46
N GLU A 97 -6.23 -8.26 -6.42
CA GLU A 97 -5.94 -8.04 -7.83
C GLU A 97 -5.36 -6.66 -8.14
N ARG A 98 -5.57 -5.66 -7.26
CA ARG A 98 -5.09 -4.28 -7.48
C ARG A 98 -3.58 -4.21 -7.56
N VAL A 99 -3.10 -3.37 -8.47
CA VAL A 99 -1.68 -3.04 -8.61
C VAL A 99 -1.47 -1.59 -8.20
N PHE A 100 -0.64 -1.39 -7.20
CA PHE A 100 -0.22 -0.07 -6.74
C PHE A 100 1.05 0.32 -7.50
N VAL A 101 1.02 1.46 -8.18
CA VAL A 101 2.19 2.04 -8.83
C VAL A 101 2.73 3.16 -7.96
N ILE A 102 3.93 2.96 -7.43
CA ILE A 102 4.55 3.82 -6.42
C ILE A 102 5.75 4.51 -7.04
N TYR A 103 5.70 5.84 -7.10
CA TYR A 103 6.81 6.68 -7.49
C TYR A 103 7.57 7.17 -6.24
N ALA A 104 8.83 6.78 -6.14
CA ALA A 104 9.71 7.14 -5.04
C ALA A 104 10.40 8.49 -5.31
N PHE A 105 10.00 9.54 -4.58
CA PHE A 105 10.56 10.90 -4.80
C PHE A 105 12.07 11.01 -4.58
N ALA A 106 12.66 10.14 -3.74
CA ALA A 106 14.08 10.20 -3.40
C ALA A 106 14.98 9.68 -4.52
N THR A 107 14.54 8.65 -5.25
CA THR A 107 15.34 7.99 -6.30
C THR A 107 14.79 8.22 -7.71
N HIS A 108 13.54 8.68 -7.82
CA HIS A 108 12.78 8.76 -9.06
C HIS A 108 12.47 7.40 -9.72
N ASN A 109 12.60 6.31 -8.96
CA ASN A 109 12.20 4.98 -9.41
C ASN A 109 10.69 4.79 -9.29
N VAL A 110 10.12 4.00 -10.18
CA VAL A 110 8.71 3.59 -10.15
C VAL A 110 8.65 2.10 -9.84
N TYR A 111 7.77 1.72 -8.92
CA TYR A 111 7.56 0.33 -8.54
C TYR A 111 6.11 -0.07 -8.76
N LYS A 112 5.86 -1.29 -9.22
CA LYS A 112 4.56 -1.94 -9.04
C LYS A 112 4.58 -2.79 -7.79
N VAL A 113 3.51 -2.73 -7.01
CA VAL A 113 3.31 -3.50 -5.78
C VAL A 113 1.93 -4.15 -5.82
N GLN A 114 1.85 -5.41 -5.44
CA GLN A 114 0.59 -6.12 -5.25
C GLN A 114 0.60 -6.87 -3.92
N PHE A 115 -0.43 -6.63 -3.11
CA PHE A 115 -0.63 -7.31 -1.82
C PHE A 115 -1.45 -8.58 -2.04
N LEU A 116 -0.98 -9.71 -1.52
CA LEU A 116 -1.49 -11.04 -1.90
C LEU A 116 -2.28 -11.68 -0.77
N GLU A 117 -1.72 -11.70 0.43
CA GLU A 117 -2.33 -12.38 1.57
C GLU A 117 -1.96 -11.71 2.89
N TYR A 118 -2.88 -11.84 3.85
CA TYR A 118 -2.64 -11.60 5.25
C TYR A 118 -2.88 -12.91 5.99
N GLN A 119 -1.87 -13.43 6.67
CA GLN A 119 -2.01 -14.64 7.49
C GLN A 119 -1.25 -14.47 8.80
N SER A 120 -1.98 -14.55 9.91
CA SER A 120 -1.40 -14.57 11.27
C SER A 120 -0.43 -13.41 11.56
N GLY A 121 -0.76 -12.19 11.11
CA GLY A 121 0.09 -11.02 11.31
C GLY A 121 1.17 -10.81 10.25
N ILE A 122 1.28 -11.72 9.29
CA ILE A 122 2.24 -11.64 8.18
C ILE A 122 1.49 -11.17 6.93
N ILE A 123 2.06 -10.19 6.24
CA ILE A 123 1.56 -9.70 4.94
C ILE A 123 2.53 -10.17 3.87
N ALA A 124 2.02 -10.91 2.90
CA ALA A 124 2.78 -11.22 1.69
C ALA A 124 2.38 -10.26 0.58
N PHE A 125 3.38 -9.73 -0.09
CA PHE A 125 3.24 -8.87 -1.25
C PHE A 125 4.37 -9.16 -2.22
N GLN A 126 4.18 -8.78 -3.48
CA GLN A 126 5.20 -8.81 -4.51
C GLN A 126 5.44 -7.41 -5.05
N PHE A 127 6.68 -7.14 -5.47
CA PHE A 127 7.04 -5.86 -6.06
C PHE A 127 8.17 -5.99 -7.09
N ASN A 128 8.16 -5.09 -8.08
CA ASN A 128 9.21 -4.94 -9.08
C ASN A 128 9.34 -3.46 -9.44
N GLU A 129 10.55 -3.03 -9.75
CA GLU A 129 10.79 -1.77 -10.44
C GLU A 129 10.26 -1.85 -11.87
N LEU A 130 9.70 -0.75 -12.38
CA LEU A 130 9.15 -0.58 -13.73
C LEU A 130 10.04 0.29 -14.61
#